data_AF-X1EF63-F1
#
_entry.id   AF-X1EF63-F1
#
_cell.length_a   1.000
_cell.length_b   1.000
_cell.length_c   1.000
_cell.angle_alpha   90.00
_cell.angle_beta   90.00
_cell.angle_gamma   90.00
#
_symmetry.space_group_name_H-M   'P 1'
#
loop_
_entity.id
_entity.type
_entity.pdbx_description
1 polymer ?
#
loop_
_entity_poly.entity_id
_entity_poly.type
_entity_poly.pdbx_seq_one_letter_code
_entity_poly.pdbx_strand_id
1 'polypeptide(L)'
;DFETTHVNMAIPFGTPGAVTEHDVSWPMDILMWRTLLTPLSDMIGDQISVLAAPETTVGIVTSLVSIGDTVINVNSTVTDNTIRGFLITLDDGVNKDVLGRCTNVDGGAGTITVTTPTTYSFAAMTTPVKISVYLLKDIDITDTKVIDIGSKGF
;
A
#
# COMPACT_ATOMS: atom_id res chain seq x y z
N ASP A 1 -23.52 5.63 -14.29
CA ASP A 1 -23.21 7.03 -13.99
C ASP A 1 -21.88 7.13 -13.27
N PHE A 2 -21.09 8.15 -13.59
CA PHE A 2 -19.82 8.42 -12.91
C PHE A 2 -20.08 9.48 -11.84
N GLU A 3 -19.71 9.18 -10.60
CA GLU A 3 -19.75 10.16 -9.52
C GLU A 3 -18.37 10.82 -9.40
N THR A 4 -18.35 12.16 -9.38
CA THR A 4 -17.13 12.92 -9.11
C THR A 4 -17.20 13.44 -7.68
N THR A 5 -16.28 12.99 -6.84
CA THR A 5 -16.15 13.50 -5.47
C THR A 5 -14.97 14.48 -5.42
N HIS A 6 -15.22 15.68 -4.93
CA HIS A 6 -14.18 16.66 -4.63
C HIS A 6 -13.84 16.60 -3.15
N VAL A 7 -12.58 16.31 -2.83
CA VAL A 7 -12.08 16.31 -1.46
C VAL A 7 -11.10 17.47 -1.33
N ASN A 8 -11.46 18.48 -0.55
CA ASN A 8 -10.57 19.59 -0.22
C ASN A 8 -9.77 19.21 1.02
N MET A 9 -8.45 19.11 0.86
CA MET A 9 -7.52 18.78 1.93
C MET A 9 -6.73 20.02 2.31
N ALA A 10 -6.86 20.45 3.56
CA ALA A 10 -6.02 21.53 4.08
C ALA A 10 -4.66 20.93 4.45
N ILE A 11 -3.62 21.25 3.68
CA ILE A 11 -2.25 20.86 4.01
C ILE A 11 -1.70 21.93 4.98
N PRO A 12 -1.49 21.61 6.26
CA PRO A 12 -0.96 22.56 7.22
C PRO A 12 0.50 22.91 6.85
N PHE A 13 0.92 24.14 7.13
CA PHE A 13 2.33 24.50 7.05
C PHE A 13 3.11 23.64 8.04
N GLY A 14 3.91 22.71 7.51
CA GLY A 14 4.75 21.80 8.28
C GLY A 14 6.20 22.27 8.35
N THR A 15 6.97 21.65 9.24
CA THR A 15 8.43 21.66 9.14
C THR A 15 8.87 20.77 7.98
N PRO A 16 10.02 21.03 7.32
CA PRO A 16 10.57 20.12 6.32
C PRO A 16 10.62 18.68 6.83
N GLY A 17 10.06 17.74 6.06
CA GLY A 17 9.94 16.33 6.44
C GLY A 17 8.69 15.96 7.25
N ALA A 18 7.79 16.91 7.53
CA ALA A 18 6.48 16.60 8.09
C ALA A 18 5.61 15.87 7.07
N VAL A 19 4.97 14.77 7.50
CA VAL A 19 4.01 14.02 6.68
C VAL A 19 2.60 14.41 7.13
N THR A 20 1.73 14.72 6.16
CA THR A 20 0.30 14.92 6.39
C THR A 20 -0.47 13.78 5.73
N GLU A 21 -1.35 13.12 6.49
CA GLU A 21 -2.18 12.02 6.00
C GLU A 21 -3.66 12.43 5.99
N HIS A 22 -4.38 12.02 4.95
CA HIS A 22 -5.81 12.24 4.79
C HIS A 22 -6.49 10.95 4.33
N ASP A 23 -7.34 10.41 5.20
CA ASP A 23 -8.13 9.22 4.89
C ASP A 23 -9.50 9.62 4.36
N VAL A 24 -9.89 9.01 3.25
CA VAL A 24 -11.23 9.13 2.67
C VAL A 24 -11.83 7.74 2.57
N SER A 25 -13.02 7.56 3.12
CA SER A 25 -13.77 6.31 3.06
C SER A 25 -15.13 6.54 2.42
N TRP A 26 -15.60 5.53 1.69
CA TRP A 26 -16.90 5.52 1.05
C TRP A 26 -17.76 4.41 1.66
N PRO A 27 -19.08 4.61 1.79
CA PRO A 27 -19.98 3.60 2.38
C PRO A 27 -20.24 2.40 1.45
N MET A 28 -19.71 2.44 0.24
CA MET A 28 -19.91 1.48 -0.83
C MET A 28 -18.58 1.19 -1.53
N ASP A 29 -18.50 0.06 -2.20
CA ASP A 29 -17.33 -0.30 -3.00
C ASP A 29 -17.17 0.70 -4.16
N ILE A 30 -15.99 1.31 -4.25
CA ILE A 30 -15.65 2.26 -5.30
C ILE A 30 -14.60 1.68 -6.23
N LEU A 31 -14.72 2.01 -7.52
CA LEU A 31 -13.64 1.85 -8.48
C LEU A 31 -13.07 3.24 -8.77
N MET A 32 -11.81 3.46 -8.41
CA MET A 32 -11.15 4.74 -8.65
C MET A 32 -10.78 4.86 -10.13
N TRP A 33 -11.47 5.76 -10.84
CA TRP A 33 -11.28 5.95 -12.29
C TRP A 33 -10.19 6.95 -12.64
N ARG A 34 -10.12 8.05 -11.87
CA ARG A 34 -9.17 9.15 -12.09
C ARG A 34 -8.99 9.94 -10.81
N THR A 35 -7.75 10.25 -10.49
CA THR A 35 -7.41 11.18 -9.41
C THR A 35 -6.68 12.37 -10.01
N LEU A 36 -7.08 13.58 -9.67
CA LEU A 36 -6.43 14.81 -10.11
C LEU A 36 -5.88 15.53 -8.89
N LEU A 37 -4.58 15.81 -8.90
CA LEU A 37 -3.96 16.70 -7.92
C LEU A 37 -3.73 18.06 -8.58
N THR A 38 -4.14 19.14 -7.90
CA THR A 38 -3.80 20.51 -8.29
C THR A 38 -2.84 21.08 -7.24
N PRO A 39 -1.52 20.91 -7.41
CA PRO A 39 -0.54 21.34 -6.41
C PRO A 39 -0.46 22.87 -6.32
N LEU A 40 -0.21 23.36 -5.11
CA LEU A 40 0.09 24.78 -4.85
C LEU A 40 1.59 25.04 -4.99
N SER A 41 1.98 26.30 -5.19
CA SER A 41 3.40 26.70 -5.27
C SER A 41 4.22 26.25 -4.07
N ASP A 42 3.59 26.21 -2.90
CA ASP A 42 4.24 25.90 -1.64
C ASP A 42 4.48 24.39 -1.45
N MET A 43 3.92 23.56 -2.34
CA MET A 43 4.10 22.10 -2.36
C MET A 43 5.24 21.67 -3.29
N ILE A 44 5.90 22.61 -3.99
CA ILE A 44 7.01 22.28 -4.89
C ILE A 44 8.20 21.78 -4.06
N GLY A 45 8.69 20.58 -4.40
CA GLY A 45 9.75 19.88 -3.67
C GLY A 45 9.24 18.86 -2.66
N ASP A 46 7.92 18.82 -2.39
CA ASP A 46 7.31 17.78 -1.57
C ASP A 46 7.07 16.50 -2.37
N GLN A 47 6.86 15.41 -1.64
CA GLN A 47 6.52 14.10 -2.20
C GLN A 47 5.08 13.74 -1.92
N ILE A 48 4.40 13.17 -2.92
CA ILE A 48 3.05 12.62 -2.77
C ILE A 48 3.06 11.11 -2.99
N SER A 49 2.36 10.43 -2.08
CA SER A 49 1.99 9.02 -2.20
C SER A 49 0.47 8.89 -2.17
N VAL A 50 -0.06 8.06 -3.05
CA VAL A 50 -1.50 7.74 -3.11
C VAL A 50 -1.65 6.23 -2.96
N LEU A 51 -2.39 5.83 -1.93
CA LEU A 51 -2.60 4.44 -1.58
C LEU A 51 -4.09 4.11 -1.66
N ALA A 52 -4.41 2.97 -2.27
CA ALA A 52 -5.63 2.25 -2.05
C ALA A 52 -5.38 1.14 -1.01
N ALA A 53 -6.32 0.95 -0.09
CA ALA A 53 -6.26 -0.10 0.95
C ALA A 53 -4.96 -0.07 1.80
N PRO A 54 -4.73 0.96 2.63
CA PRO A 54 -3.55 1.02 3.50
C PRO A 54 -3.59 -0.12 4.54
N GLU A 55 -2.50 -0.89 4.61
CA GLU A 55 -2.26 -1.97 5.57
C GLU A 55 -3.46 -2.91 5.85
N THR A 56 -4.20 -3.25 4.81
CA THR A 56 -5.40 -4.09 4.93
C THR A 56 -5.02 -5.54 5.18
N THR A 57 -5.49 -6.12 6.29
CA THR A 57 -5.29 -7.54 6.60
C THR A 57 -6.05 -8.42 5.61
N VAL A 58 -5.33 -9.31 4.92
CA VAL A 58 -5.91 -10.23 3.92
C VAL A 58 -5.86 -11.70 4.34
N GLY A 59 -5.10 -12.01 5.38
CA GLY A 59 -4.99 -13.36 5.90
C GLY A 59 -3.86 -13.50 6.90
N ILE A 60 -3.31 -14.70 6.98
CA ILE A 60 -2.34 -15.09 8.00
C ILE A 60 -1.22 -15.94 7.40
N VAL A 61 -0.07 -15.91 8.08
CA VAL A 61 1.05 -16.80 7.80
C VAL A 61 0.70 -18.23 8.27
N THR A 62 1.03 -19.26 7.51
CA THR A 62 0.70 -20.67 7.84
C THR A 62 1.87 -21.48 8.38
N SER A 63 3.11 -21.00 8.22
CA SER A 63 4.32 -21.59 8.81
C SER A 63 5.06 -20.58 9.68
N LEU A 64 6.02 -21.04 10.48
CA LEU A 64 6.99 -20.13 11.09
C LEU A 64 7.70 -19.37 9.96
N VAL A 65 7.84 -18.06 10.13
CA VAL A 65 8.70 -17.21 9.30
C VAL A 65 9.93 -16.90 10.12
N SER A 66 11.08 -17.26 9.60
CA SER A 66 12.38 -17.01 10.21
C SER A 66 12.95 -15.69 9.71
N ILE A 67 13.87 -15.11 10.48
CA ILE A 67 14.65 -13.95 10.04
C ILE A 67 15.40 -14.29 8.74
N GLY A 68 15.35 -13.40 7.76
CA GLY A 68 15.99 -13.59 6.46
C GLY A 68 15.08 -14.20 5.39
N ASP A 69 13.88 -14.69 5.76
CA ASP A 69 12.96 -15.32 4.82
C ASP A 69 12.40 -14.29 3.83
N THR A 70 12.32 -14.69 2.56
CA THR A 70 11.68 -13.93 1.47
C THR A 70 10.54 -14.70 0.81
N VAL A 71 10.35 -15.97 1.18
CA VAL A 71 9.23 -16.80 0.75
C VAL A 71 8.40 -17.11 1.98
N ILE A 72 7.17 -16.62 1.99
CA ILE A 72 6.29 -16.66 3.15
C ILE A 72 5.17 -17.65 2.84
N ASN A 73 5.01 -18.68 3.67
CA ASN A 73 3.86 -19.58 3.58
C ASN A 73 2.65 -18.89 4.20
N VAL A 74 1.56 -18.83 3.45
CA VAL A 74 0.36 -18.07 3.78
C VAL A 74 -0.90 -18.91 3.53
N ASN A 75 -2.03 -18.50 4.10
CA ASN A 75 -3.30 -19.16 3.81
C ASN A 75 -3.86 -18.69 2.45
N SER A 76 -4.82 -19.45 1.92
CA SER A 76 -5.39 -19.19 0.58
C SER A 76 -5.99 -17.80 0.43
N THR A 77 -6.52 -17.21 1.52
CA THR A 77 -7.08 -15.85 1.45
C THR A 77 -6.02 -14.82 1.07
N VAL A 78 -4.75 -15.00 1.47
CA VAL A 78 -3.66 -14.13 1.04
C VAL A 78 -3.39 -14.30 -0.44
N THR A 79 -3.28 -15.53 -0.96
CA THR A 79 -3.00 -15.77 -2.38
C THR A 79 -4.14 -15.32 -3.28
N ASP A 80 -5.38 -15.37 -2.80
CA ASP A 80 -6.56 -14.95 -3.55
C ASP A 80 -6.71 -13.42 -3.61
N ASN A 81 -6.19 -12.70 -2.61
CA ASN A 81 -6.33 -11.24 -2.48
C ASN A 81 -5.02 -10.47 -2.74
N THR A 82 -3.92 -11.17 -3.05
CA THR A 82 -2.62 -10.57 -3.33
C THR A 82 -2.27 -10.75 -4.80
N ILE A 83 -1.73 -9.70 -5.42
CA ILE A 83 -1.11 -9.78 -6.74
C ILE A 83 0.32 -9.24 -6.69
N ARG A 84 1.13 -9.61 -7.68
CA ARG A 84 2.48 -9.07 -7.83
C ARG A 84 2.44 -7.54 -7.88
N GLY A 85 3.34 -6.91 -7.14
CA GLY A 85 3.46 -5.46 -7.02
C GLY A 85 2.85 -4.87 -5.75
N PHE A 86 1.92 -5.58 -5.08
CA PHE A 86 1.39 -5.15 -3.79
C PHE A 86 2.49 -5.13 -2.73
N LEU A 87 2.47 -4.13 -1.83
CA LEU A 87 3.36 -4.13 -0.67
C LEU A 87 2.82 -5.07 0.39
N ILE A 88 3.71 -5.87 0.98
CA ILE A 88 3.40 -6.83 2.03
C ILE A 88 3.99 -6.36 3.35
N THR A 89 3.18 -6.42 4.40
CA THR A 89 3.60 -6.14 5.78
C THR A 89 3.19 -7.32 6.66
N LEU A 90 4.09 -7.75 7.55
CA LEU A 90 3.78 -8.66 8.66
C LEU A 90 3.80 -7.86 9.95
N ASP A 91 2.77 -8.06 10.78
CA ASP A 91 2.60 -7.29 12.02
C ASP A 91 1.86 -8.12 13.07
N ASP A 92 2.58 -8.62 14.06
CA ASP A 92 2.02 -9.43 15.16
C ASP A 92 1.59 -8.60 16.38
N GLY A 93 1.60 -7.26 16.26
CA GLY A 93 1.31 -6.32 17.35
C GLY A 93 2.50 -6.00 18.26
N VAL A 94 3.63 -6.70 18.10
CA VAL A 94 4.89 -6.45 18.82
C VAL A 94 6.00 -6.10 17.85
N ASN A 95 6.17 -6.92 16.81
CA ASN A 95 7.12 -6.75 15.72
C ASN A 95 6.37 -6.41 14.43
N LYS A 96 6.98 -5.55 13.61
CA LYS A 96 6.43 -5.14 12.32
C LYS A 96 7.53 -5.11 11.27
N ASP A 97 7.33 -5.85 10.19
CA ASP A 97 8.22 -5.85 9.02
C ASP A 97 7.47 -5.40 7.76
N VAL A 98 8.02 -4.39 7.09
CA VAL A 98 7.59 -3.97 5.75
C VAL A 98 8.45 -4.70 4.73
N LEU A 99 7.91 -5.80 4.18
CA LEU A 99 8.64 -6.75 3.34
C LEU A 99 8.81 -6.30 1.89
N GLY A 100 8.34 -5.09 1.56
CA GLY A 100 8.42 -4.56 0.21
C GLY A 100 7.40 -5.23 -0.73
N ARG A 101 7.72 -5.29 -2.02
CA ARG A 101 6.77 -5.74 -3.04
C ARG A 101 6.67 -7.25 -3.11
N CYS A 102 5.47 -7.76 -3.30
CA CYS A 102 5.24 -9.13 -3.70
C CYS A 102 5.75 -9.33 -5.15
N THR A 103 6.72 -10.22 -5.35
CA THR A 103 7.29 -10.55 -6.66
C THR A 103 6.67 -11.79 -7.28
N ASN A 104 6.12 -12.68 -6.46
CA ASN A 104 5.44 -13.90 -6.90
C ASN A 104 4.33 -14.31 -5.93
N VAL A 105 3.26 -14.89 -6.49
CA VAL A 105 2.16 -15.51 -5.73
C VAL A 105 1.97 -16.92 -6.29
N ASP A 106 2.18 -17.93 -5.46
CA ASP A 106 1.96 -19.35 -5.81
C ASP A 106 0.81 -19.89 -4.97
N GLY A 107 -0.40 -19.87 -5.54
CA GLY A 107 -1.61 -20.40 -4.91
C GLY A 107 -1.63 -21.92 -4.76
N GLY A 108 -0.84 -22.65 -5.56
CA GLY A 108 -0.73 -24.11 -5.47
C GLY A 108 0.15 -24.53 -4.29
N ALA A 109 1.25 -23.82 -4.07
CA ALA A 109 2.14 -24.01 -2.93
C ALA A 109 1.68 -23.27 -1.66
N GLY A 110 0.78 -22.29 -1.77
CA GLY A 110 0.35 -21.45 -0.65
C GLY A 110 1.45 -20.49 -0.20
N THR A 111 2.18 -19.89 -1.14
CA THR A 111 3.32 -19.01 -0.83
C THR A 111 3.26 -17.68 -1.57
N ILE A 112 3.87 -16.67 -0.95
CA ILE A 112 4.20 -15.40 -1.60
C ILE A 112 5.69 -15.15 -1.50
N THR A 113 6.27 -14.51 -2.51
CA THR A 113 7.67 -14.06 -2.50
C THR A 113 7.72 -12.55 -2.42
N VAL A 114 8.60 -12.00 -1.58
CA VAL A 114 8.74 -10.57 -1.29
C VAL A 114 10.14 -10.07 -1.60
N THR A 115 10.31 -8.74 -1.79
CA THR A 115 11.60 -8.14 -2.15
C THR A 115 12.56 -7.98 -0.97
N THR A 116 12.03 -7.76 0.23
CA THR A 116 12.82 -7.47 1.43
C THR A 116 12.72 -8.66 2.37
N PRO A 117 13.86 -9.21 2.84
CA PRO A 117 13.84 -10.27 3.83
C PRO A 117 13.28 -9.79 5.17
N THR A 118 12.66 -10.69 5.91
CA THR A 118 12.18 -10.43 7.27
C THR A 118 13.35 -10.11 8.21
N THR A 119 13.13 -9.18 9.14
CA THR A 119 14.07 -8.83 10.20
C THR A 119 13.71 -9.45 11.54
N TYR A 120 12.45 -9.90 11.67
CA TYR A 120 11.94 -10.63 12.83
C TYR A 120 11.45 -12.04 12.47
N SER A 121 11.35 -12.90 13.47
CA SER A 121 10.64 -14.17 13.33
C SER A 121 9.16 -13.96 13.66
N PHE A 122 8.27 -14.55 12.86
CA PHE A 122 6.83 -14.46 13.05
C PHE A 122 6.18 -15.83 13.21
N ALA A 123 5.22 -15.92 14.13
CA ALA A 123 4.55 -17.16 14.47
C ALA A 123 3.50 -17.57 13.43
N ALA A 124 3.45 -18.87 13.14
CA ALA A 124 2.44 -19.46 12.29
C ALA A 124 1.03 -19.27 12.88
N MET A 125 0.04 -19.13 12.00
CA MET A 125 -1.39 -19.09 12.30
C MET A 125 -1.88 -17.92 13.17
N THR A 126 -0.96 -17.05 13.61
CA THR A 126 -1.28 -15.88 14.44
C THR A 126 -0.87 -14.58 13.78
N THR A 127 0.21 -14.57 12.99
CA THR A 127 0.71 -13.35 12.36
C THR A 127 -0.15 -12.99 11.14
N PRO A 128 -0.83 -11.83 11.15
CA PRO A 128 -1.54 -11.27 10.02
C PRO A 128 -0.60 -10.90 8.88
N VAL A 129 -1.06 -11.15 7.65
CA VAL A 129 -0.48 -10.63 6.42
C VAL A 129 -1.33 -9.44 5.98
N LYS A 130 -0.69 -8.29 5.83
CA LYS A 130 -1.31 -7.04 5.40
C LYS A 130 -0.80 -6.65 4.03
N ILE A 131 -1.69 -6.11 3.19
CA ILE A 131 -1.33 -5.55 1.88
C ILE A 131 -1.47 -4.04 1.89
N SER A 132 -0.71 -3.37 1.05
CA SER A 132 -0.94 -1.96 0.67
C SER A 132 -0.81 -1.79 -0.84
N VAL A 133 -1.78 -1.12 -1.44
CA VAL A 133 -1.84 -0.92 -2.89
C VAL A 133 -1.48 0.53 -3.21
N TYR A 134 -0.22 0.77 -3.57
CA TYR A 134 0.20 2.11 -4.00
C TYR A 134 -0.22 2.35 -5.45
N LEU A 135 -1.01 3.40 -5.66
CA LEU A 135 -1.31 3.94 -6.98
C LEU A 135 -0.17 4.83 -7.46
N LEU A 136 0.38 5.63 -6.54
CA LEU A 136 1.62 6.38 -6.69
C LEU A 136 2.41 6.28 -5.40
N LYS A 137 3.72 6.19 -5.52
CA LYS A 137 4.62 6.15 -4.36
C LYS A 137 5.75 7.14 -4.57
N ASP A 138 5.90 8.06 -3.61
CA ASP A 138 7.01 9.00 -3.47
C ASP A 138 7.28 9.80 -4.74
N ILE A 139 6.21 10.34 -5.34
CA ILE A 139 6.30 11.18 -6.54
C ILE A 139 6.64 12.61 -6.14
N ASP A 140 7.72 13.17 -6.69
CA ASP A 140 8.12 14.56 -6.46
C ASP A 140 7.19 15.53 -7.18
N ILE A 141 6.72 16.55 -6.46
CA ILE A 141 5.98 17.67 -7.03
C ILE A 141 6.99 18.70 -7.55
N THR A 142 7.09 18.84 -8.86
CA THR A 142 8.11 19.68 -9.51
C THR A 142 7.56 20.97 -10.14
N ASP A 143 6.26 21.03 -10.41
CA ASP A 143 5.59 22.23 -10.88
C ASP A 143 4.15 22.32 -10.34
N THR A 144 3.46 23.42 -10.66
CA THR A 144 2.07 23.67 -10.23
C THR A 144 1.02 23.12 -11.21
N LYS A 145 1.43 22.32 -12.21
CA LYS A 145 0.47 21.80 -13.18
C LYS A 145 -0.36 20.70 -12.55
N VAL A 146 -1.58 20.55 -13.06
CA VAL A 146 -2.46 19.46 -12.67
C VAL A 146 -1.77 18.13 -12.98
N ILE A 147 -1.60 17.31 -11.95
CA ILE A 147 -1.05 15.97 -12.06
C ILE A 147 -2.22 15.01 -12.22
N ASP A 148 -2.25 14.28 -13.33
CA ASP A 148 -3.22 13.22 -13.60
C ASP A 148 -2.71 11.90 -13.03
N ILE A 149 -3.35 11.45 -11.97
CA ILE A 149 -2.97 10.29 -11.17
C ILE A 149 -3.90 9.14 -11.53
N GLY A 150 -3.43 8.33 -12.47
CA GLY A 150 -4.17 7.19 -12.99
C GLY A 150 -5.33 7.62 -13.88
N SER A 151 -5.10 7.64 -15.19
CA SER A 151 -6.18 7.68 -16.18
C SER A 151 -6.25 6.32 -16.88
N LYS A 152 -7.44 5.75 -17.00
CA LYS A 152 -7.64 4.61 -17.89
C LYS A 152 -7.53 5.14 -19.32
N GLY A 153 -6.35 4.98 -19.93
CA GLY A 153 -6.20 5.14 -21.38
C GLY A 153 -7.07 4.11 -22.07
N PHE A 154 -8.04 4.56 -22.85
CA PHE A 154 -8.76 3.73 -23.82
C PHE A 154 -7.99 3.70 -25.13
#